data_AF-A0A428WL94-F1
#
_entry.id   AF-A0A428WL94-F1
#
_cell.length_a   1.000
_cell.length_b   1.000
_cell.length_c   1.000
_cell.angle_alpha   90.00
_cell.angle_beta   90.00
_cell.angle_gamma   90.00
#
_symmetry.space_group_name_H-M   'P 1'
#
loop_
_entity.id
_entity.type
_entity.pdbx_description
1 polymer ?
#
loop_
_entity_poly.entity_id
_entity_poly.type
_entity_poly.pdbx_seq_one_letter_code
_entity_poly.pdbx_strand_id
1 'polypeptide(L)'
;PDGPADSVARIRTLAQTLRDHLKLVVIDLDPGDNAQVIFETLNHRGAPLLAADLIKNFVFQLAGAHGADVVALYRTHWQELDGDYWRARVARGRQYVPRVDIFVNHWMVARFRKEIQADRIFTAFRDEVLAGKLEIEPLLADLAAGAKTFATLDSWPANSAVGRFRYRALQALDSAVVTPLLLWLLRWPEKDLPTQQRDKALASFESWLVRRVLCRLTAKDINRLVLDLLRELSAAGPAHAGDVVEEFLAAQTADSRVWPADEVVRAALETEPVYKALLRARLRMVLEAIEDRRRTSKSEEASCPRGLTVEHILPQAWREHWSADIVTESDAAERDSLVHTLGNLTLVNNRLNPALSNRPWTDEQAVERGLGLTGKRTELARHSTLKLNADLIHGAVTGWGHDLVRARTAELTQMVLEIWPAPRDLAPTLVPAQQDPLPSGDESTADGKYQPLTQWLLAQTVDELPMTFDDLEDVLGSPLAPSARRHPPYWYSPTNSLGKSIAAADFKATGVNLTEERLVLRRRSA
;
A
#
# COMPACT_ATOMS: atom_id res chain seq x y z
N PRO A 1 14.69 45.21 -53.56
CA PRO A 1 14.17 44.55 -54.77
C PRO A 1 13.08 43.55 -54.38
N ASP A 2 11.91 44.06 -53.96
CA ASP A 2 10.73 43.25 -53.69
C ASP A 2 9.53 44.09 -54.17
N GLY A 3 9.15 43.90 -55.43
CA GLY A 3 7.98 44.56 -56.02
C GLY A 3 6.69 43.79 -55.70
N PRO A 4 5.51 44.42 -55.80
CA PRO A 4 4.21 43.81 -55.49
C PRO A 4 3.90 42.51 -56.26
N ALA A 5 4.55 42.29 -57.41
CA ALA A 5 4.45 41.04 -58.17
C ALA A 5 5.01 39.82 -57.42
N ASP A 6 6.04 40.01 -56.58
CA ASP A 6 6.66 38.92 -55.80
C ASP A 6 5.77 38.49 -54.62
N SER A 7 5.07 39.45 -54.01
CA SER A 7 4.09 39.17 -52.94
C SER A 7 2.89 38.36 -53.43
N VAL A 8 2.39 38.65 -54.64
CA VAL A 8 1.27 37.91 -55.24
C VAL A 8 1.67 36.47 -55.57
N ALA A 9 2.89 36.27 -56.08
CA ALA A 9 3.42 34.93 -56.35
C ALA A 9 3.55 34.13 -55.05
N ARG A 10 4.08 34.72 -53.97
CA ARG A 10 4.22 34.07 -52.66
C ARG A 10 2.87 33.69 -52.04
N ILE A 11 1.87 34.57 -52.11
CA ILE A 11 0.50 34.27 -51.62
C ILE A 11 -0.13 33.14 -52.43
N ARG A 12 0.05 33.15 -53.76
CA ARG A 12 -0.48 32.09 -54.62
C ARG A 12 0.15 30.74 -54.28
N THR A 13 1.47 30.70 -54.12
CA THR A 13 2.19 29.49 -53.72
C THR A 13 1.73 29.00 -52.36
N LEU A 14 1.57 29.88 -51.37
CA LEU A 14 1.07 29.50 -50.04
C LEU A 14 -0.36 28.92 -50.12
N ALA A 15 -1.26 29.57 -50.85
CA ALA A 15 -2.64 29.11 -51.02
C ALA A 15 -2.70 27.75 -51.73
N GLN A 16 -1.81 27.51 -52.68
CA GLN A 16 -1.72 26.25 -53.41
C GLN A 16 -1.15 25.13 -52.52
N THR A 17 -0.11 25.43 -51.73
CA THR A 17 0.41 24.50 -50.72
C THR A 17 -0.63 24.11 -49.68
N LEU A 18 -1.38 25.07 -49.14
CA LEU A 18 -2.41 24.80 -48.15
C LEU A 18 -3.58 23.99 -48.72
N ARG A 19 -3.94 24.19 -49.99
CA ARG A 19 -5.05 23.50 -50.63
C ARG A 19 -4.68 22.10 -51.10
N ASP A 20 -3.56 21.98 -51.79
CA ASP A 20 -3.24 20.81 -52.61
C ASP A 20 -2.20 19.90 -51.92
N HIS A 21 -1.45 20.42 -50.94
CA HIS A 21 -0.33 19.71 -50.32
C HIS A 21 -0.45 19.52 -48.79
N LEU A 22 -1.29 20.30 -48.10
CA LEU A 22 -1.60 20.06 -46.68
C LEU A 22 -2.59 18.90 -46.57
N LYS A 23 -2.21 17.85 -45.86
CA LYS A 23 -3.10 16.73 -45.53
C LYS A 23 -3.56 16.85 -44.08
N LEU A 24 -4.87 16.98 -43.91
CA LEU A 24 -5.53 16.94 -42.61
C LEU A 24 -6.14 15.55 -42.41
N VAL A 25 -5.83 14.91 -41.29
CA VAL A 25 -6.53 13.69 -40.85
C VAL A 25 -7.49 14.10 -39.74
N VAL A 26 -8.79 13.95 -40.00
CA VAL A 26 -9.85 14.21 -39.03
C VAL A 26 -10.35 12.87 -38.51
N ILE A 27 -10.50 12.76 -37.20
CA ILE A 27 -11.06 11.59 -36.53
C ILE A 27 -12.21 12.11 -35.68
N ASP A 28 -13.43 11.83 -36.15
CA ASP A 28 -14.65 12.18 -35.44
C ASP A 28 -14.91 11.15 -34.34
N LEU A 29 -15.29 11.62 -33.16
CA LEU A 29 -15.50 10.81 -31.96
C LEU A 29 -16.99 10.75 -31.62
N ASP A 30 -17.49 9.55 -31.32
CA ASP A 30 -18.86 9.34 -30.86
C ASP A 30 -19.02 9.64 -29.35
N PRO A 31 -20.24 9.97 -28.88
CA PRO A 31 -20.53 10.11 -27.46
C PRO A 31 -20.22 8.81 -26.68
N GLY A 32 -19.13 8.82 -25.90
CA GLY A 32 -18.66 7.66 -25.13
C GLY A 32 -17.24 7.22 -25.50
N ASP A 33 -16.76 7.61 -26.68
CA ASP A 33 -15.40 7.36 -27.11
C ASP A 33 -14.38 7.98 -26.17
N ASN A 34 -13.32 7.22 -25.87
CA ASN A 34 -12.20 7.75 -25.12
C ASN A 34 -11.19 8.36 -26.09
N ALA A 35 -11.33 9.67 -26.34
CA ALA A 35 -10.39 10.46 -27.13
C ALA A 35 -8.93 10.18 -26.74
N GLN A 36 -8.66 9.95 -25.45
CA GLN A 36 -7.33 9.66 -24.96
C GLN A 36 -6.81 8.30 -25.39
N VAL A 37 -7.61 7.24 -25.23
CA VAL A 37 -7.21 5.88 -25.65
C VAL A 37 -7.03 5.81 -27.15
N ILE A 38 -7.89 6.48 -27.92
CA ILE A 38 -7.78 6.56 -29.39
C ILE A 38 -6.49 7.30 -29.76
N PHE A 39 -6.21 8.42 -29.11
CA PHE A 39 -4.98 9.18 -29.33
C PHE A 39 -3.72 8.40 -28.91
N GLU A 40 -3.73 7.69 -27.78
CA GLU A 40 -2.65 6.82 -27.32
C GLU A 40 -2.42 5.65 -28.28
N THR A 41 -3.49 5.07 -28.81
CA THR A 41 -3.43 3.97 -29.80
C THR A 41 -2.82 4.47 -31.12
N LEU A 42 -3.20 5.67 -31.56
CA LEU A 42 -2.61 6.31 -32.75
C LEU A 42 -1.15 6.72 -32.51
N ASN A 43 -0.80 7.13 -31.29
CA ASN A 43 0.56 7.50 -30.90
C ASN A 43 1.37 6.32 -30.34
N HIS A 44 0.97 5.05 -30.51
CA HIS A 44 1.70 3.93 -29.91
C HIS A 44 3.15 3.76 -30.45
N ARG A 45 3.49 4.44 -31.55
CA ARG A 45 4.87 4.55 -32.08
C ARG A 45 5.64 5.79 -31.57
N GLY A 46 4.98 6.71 -30.87
CA GLY A 46 5.55 7.89 -30.19
C GLY A 46 5.47 7.76 -28.66
N ALA A 47 5.96 8.77 -27.93
CA ALA A 47 5.79 8.80 -26.47
C ALA A 47 4.30 9.07 -26.14
N PRO A 48 3.66 8.25 -25.29
CA PRO A 48 2.26 8.48 -24.90
C PRO A 48 2.12 9.85 -24.23
N LEU A 49 1.10 10.62 -24.65
CA LEU A 49 0.81 11.91 -24.02
C LEU A 49 0.23 11.68 -22.62
N LEU A 50 0.78 12.39 -21.64
CA LEU A 50 0.30 12.33 -20.27
C LEU A 50 -1.06 13.02 -20.15
N ALA A 51 -1.89 12.59 -19.20
CA ALA A 51 -3.15 13.27 -18.91
C ALA A 51 -2.92 14.74 -18.57
N ALA A 52 -1.85 15.02 -17.82
CA ALA A 52 -1.39 16.37 -17.52
C ALA A 52 -1.04 17.19 -18.78
N ASP A 53 -0.41 16.59 -19.79
CA ASP A 53 -0.05 17.31 -21.03
C ASP A 53 -1.30 17.72 -21.82
N LEU A 54 -2.36 16.92 -21.79
CA LEU A 54 -3.62 17.23 -22.46
C LEU A 54 -4.40 18.29 -21.71
N ILE A 55 -4.42 18.21 -20.38
CA ILE A 55 -4.97 19.27 -19.53
C ILE A 55 -4.26 20.59 -19.82
N LYS A 56 -2.92 20.59 -19.84
CA LYS A 56 -2.10 21.76 -20.19
C LYS A 56 -2.52 22.38 -21.51
N ASN A 57 -2.60 21.56 -22.56
CA ASN A 57 -2.95 22.04 -23.90
C ASN A 57 -4.36 22.61 -23.93
N PHE A 58 -5.33 21.92 -23.33
CA PHE A 58 -6.72 22.34 -23.31
C PHE A 58 -6.93 23.67 -22.55
N VAL A 59 -6.37 23.81 -21.34
CA VAL A 59 -6.55 25.04 -20.54
C VAL A 59 -5.91 26.26 -21.19
N PHE A 60 -4.75 26.11 -21.83
CA PHE A 60 -4.09 27.23 -22.51
C PHE A 60 -4.74 27.59 -23.83
N GLN A 61 -5.29 26.62 -24.57
CA GLN A 61 -6.14 26.91 -25.72
C GLN A 61 -7.38 27.72 -25.31
N LEU A 62 -8.05 27.31 -24.22
CA LEU A 62 -9.23 28.03 -23.74
C LEU A 62 -8.87 29.43 -23.21
N ALA A 63 -7.79 29.55 -22.45
CA ALA A 63 -7.28 30.84 -21.97
C ALA A 63 -6.96 31.80 -23.12
N GLY A 64 -6.25 31.32 -24.15
CA GLY A 64 -5.91 32.10 -25.34
C GLY A 64 -7.15 32.54 -26.13
N ALA A 65 -8.15 31.67 -26.26
CA ALA A 65 -9.43 32.02 -26.89
C ALA A 65 -10.19 33.13 -26.14
N HIS A 66 -10.00 33.25 -24.83
CA HIS A 66 -10.57 34.31 -23.99
C HIS A 66 -9.65 35.54 -23.85
N GLY A 67 -8.55 35.60 -24.61
CA GLY A 67 -7.65 36.76 -24.63
C GLY A 67 -6.69 36.86 -23.45
N ALA A 68 -6.51 35.80 -22.66
CA ALA A 68 -5.55 35.78 -21.56
C ALA A 68 -4.10 35.65 -22.06
N ASP A 69 -3.14 36.15 -21.28
CA ASP A 69 -1.71 35.97 -21.55
C ASP A 69 -1.26 34.54 -21.20
N VAL A 70 -1.29 33.66 -22.20
CA VAL A 70 -0.91 32.25 -22.07
C VAL A 70 0.54 32.09 -21.59
N VAL A 71 1.46 32.97 -21.99
CA VAL A 71 2.88 32.86 -21.60
C VAL A 71 3.04 33.18 -20.13
N ALA A 72 2.36 34.23 -19.65
CA ALA A 72 2.34 34.58 -18.23
C ALA A 72 1.71 33.46 -17.37
N LEU A 73 0.56 32.93 -17.80
CA LEU A 73 -0.11 31.82 -17.10
C LEU A 73 0.77 30.56 -17.03
N TYR A 74 1.45 30.21 -18.12
CA TYR A 74 2.39 29.09 -18.15
C TYR A 74 3.54 29.28 -17.16
N ARG A 75 4.23 30.41 -17.22
CA ARG A 75 5.36 30.72 -16.32
C ARG A 75 4.95 30.72 -14.85
N THR A 76 3.75 31.20 -14.56
CA THR A 76 3.29 31.39 -13.17
C THR A 76 2.73 30.10 -12.57
N HIS A 77 1.98 29.31 -13.34
CA HIS A 77 1.18 28.21 -12.79
C HIS A 77 1.56 26.81 -13.28
N TRP A 78 2.21 26.66 -14.43
CA TRP A 78 2.46 25.33 -15.01
C TRP A 78 3.92 24.95 -15.12
N GLN A 79 4.84 25.89 -15.34
CA GLN A 79 6.24 25.59 -15.66
C GLN A 79 6.90 24.60 -14.69
N GLU A 80 6.61 24.70 -13.38
CA GLU A 80 7.13 23.77 -12.37
C GLU A 80 6.70 22.32 -12.62
N LEU A 81 5.47 22.08 -13.11
CA LEU A 81 4.89 20.74 -13.38
C LEU A 81 5.53 20.02 -14.57
N ASP A 82 6.30 20.72 -15.39
CA ASP A 82 7.04 20.12 -16.51
C ASP A 82 8.43 19.59 -16.09
N GLY A 83 8.87 19.84 -14.85
CA GLY A 83 10.18 19.42 -14.36
C GLY A 83 10.35 17.91 -14.11
N ASP A 84 11.60 17.46 -13.98
CA ASP A 84 11.98 16.04 -13.84
C ASP A 84 11.29 15.33 -12.67
N TYR A 85 11.08 16.04 -11.56
CA TYR A 85 10.33 15.51 -10.42
C TYR A 85 8.92 15.07 -10.86
N TRP A 86 8.21 15.83 -11.67
CA TRP A 86 6.85 15.51 -12.07
C TRP A 86 6.77 14.43 -13.15
N ARG A 87 7.80 14.38 -14.01
CA ARG A 87 7.94 13.39 -15.09
C ARG A 87 8.42 12.02 -14.61
N ALA A 88 9.04 11.95 -13.43
CA ALA A 88 9.51 10.69 -12.86
C ALA A 88 8.35 9.68 -12.67
N ARG A 89 8.59 8.44 -13.10
CA ARG A 89 7.62 7.35 -12.96
C ARG A 89 7.66 6.78 -11.54
N VAL A 90 6.49 6.71 -10.92
CA VAL A 90 6.30 6.19 -9.56
C VAL A 90 5.49 4.91 -9.64
N ALA A 91 5.84 3.92 -8.82
CA ALA A 91 5.08 2.69 -8.72
C ALA A 91 3.68 2.96 -8.15
N ARG A 92 2.65 2.43 -8.83
CA ARG A 92 1.26 2.41 -8.40
C ARG A 92 0.73 0.99 -8.65
N GLY A 93 0.77 0.15 -7.62
CA GLY A 93 0.51 -1.28 -7.78
C GLY A 93 1.50 -1.91 -8.78
N ARG A 94 0.97 -2.51 -9.86
CA ARG A 94 1.79 -3.15 -10.92
C ARG A 94 2.23 -2.21 -12.04
N GLN A 95 1.81 -0.95 -12.00
CA GLN A 95 2.07 0.03 -13.06
C GLN A 95 3.04 1.10 -12.58
N TYR A 96 3.80 1.66 -13.52
CA TYR A 96 4.64 2.82 -13.29
C TYR A 96 4.04 4.02 -14.01
N VAL A 97 3.49 4.96 -13.24
CA VAL A 97 2.76 6.13 -13.78
C VAL A 97 3.56 7.39 -13.44
N PRO A 98 3.66 8.38 -14.34
CA PRO A 98 4.28 9.67 -14.02
C PRO A 98 3.63 10.32 -12.81
N ARG A 99 4.46 10.92 -11.95
CA ARG A 99 4.00 11.54 -10.70
C ARG A 99 2.95 12.63 -10.95
N VAL A 100 3.07 13.38 -12.04
CA VAL A 100 2.13 14.43 -12.41
C VAL A 100 0.69 13.92 -12.57
N ASP A 101 0.49 12.78 -13.23
CA ASP A 101 -0.86 12.22 -13.44
C ASP A 101 -1.45 11.68 -12.14
N ILE A 102 -0.61 11.12 -11.26
CA ILE A 102 -1.02 10.69 -9.90
C ILE A 102 -1.51 11.90 -9.10
N PHE A 103 -0.71 12.97 -9.09
CA PHE A 103 -1.07 14.21 -8.42
C PHE A 103 -2.36 14.81 -8.97
N VAL A 104 -2.47 14.98 -10.29
CA VAL A 104 -3.65 15.58 -10.93
C VAL A 104 -4.89 14.76 -10.58
N ASN A 105 -4.83 13.42 -10.63
CA ASN A 105 -5.94 12.57 -10.23
C ASN A 105 -6.36 12.85 -8.77
N HIS A 106 -5.42 12.87 -7.83
CA HIS A 106 -5.73 13.13 -6.42
C HIS A 106 -6.26 14.55 -6.16
N TRP A 107 -5.68 15.57 -6.81
CA TRP A 107 -6.12 16.95 -6.72
C TRP A 107 -7.54 17.11 -7.27
N MET A 108 -7.85 16.51 -8.42
CA MET A 108 -9.19 16.54 -8.99
C MET A 108 -10.21 15.85 -8.08
N VAL A 109 -9.86 14.72 -7.47
CA VAL A 109 -10.72 14.04 -6.49
C VAL A 109 -11.00 14.95 -5.29
N ALA A 110 -9.96 15.59 -4.74
CA ALA A 110 -10.10 16.53 -3.61
C ALA A 110 -10.95 17.76 -3.97
N ARG A 111 -10.77 18.30 -5.18
CA ARG A 111 -11.44 19.52 -5.66
C ARG A 111 -12.89 19.27 -6.05
N PHE A 112 -13.15 18.23 -6.84
CA PHE A 112 -14.47 17.95 -7.42
C PHE A 112 -15.30 16.97 -6.59
N ARG A 113 -14.69 16.28 -5.61
CA ARG A 113 -15.38 15.34 -4.68
C ARG A 113 -16.16 14.24 -5.42
N LYS A 114 -15.59 13.79 -6.53
CA LYS A 114 -16.11 12.71 -7.38
C LYS A 114 -15.02 11.69 -7.67
N GLU A 115 -15.44 10.47 -7.96
CA GLU A 115 -14.52 9.41 -8.39
C GLU A 115 -14.01 9.72 -9.79
N ILE A 116 -12.70 9.56 -10.00
CA ILE A 116 -12.04 9.82 -11.28
C ILE A 116 -11.14 8.64 -11.59
N GLN A 117 -11.51 7.90 -12.64
CA GLN A 117 -10.71 6.79 -13.15
C GLN A 117 -9.42 7.31 -13.77
N ALA A 118 -8.32 6.56 -13.60
CA ALA A 118 -6.98 6.99 -14.00
C ALA A 118 -6.85 7.20 -15.53
N ASP A 119 -7.62 6.46 -16.33
CA ASP A 119 -7.67 6.55 -17.79
C ASP A 119 -8.65 7.64 -18.31
N ARG A 120 -9.35 8.33 -17.40
CA ARG A 120 -10.37 9.36 -17.70
C ARG A 120 -10.04 10.73 -17.10
N ILE A 121 -8.81 10.92 -16.61
CA ILE A 121 -8.37 12.17 -15.96
C ILE A 121 -8.64 13.39 -16.87
N PHE A 122 -8.19 13.35 -18.13
CA PHE A 122 -8.38 14.46 -19.06
C PHE A 122 -9.87 14.73 -19.36
N THR A 123 -10.63 13.69 -19.74
CA THR A 123 -12.07 13.82 -20.04
C THR A 123 -12.84 14.39 -18.85
N ALA A 124 -12.60 13.86 -17.64
CA ALA A 124 -13.25 14.32 -16.43
C ALA A 124 -12.89 15.77 -16.08
N PHE A 125 -11.67 16.23 -16.41
CA PHE A 125 -11.23 17.61 -16.21
C PHE A 125 -11.91 18.54 -17.21
N ARG A 126 -11.86 18.19 -18.49
CA ARG A 126 -12.49 18.94 -19.57
C ARG A 126 -13.97 19.17 -19.29
N ASP A 127 -14.69 18.13 -18.91
CA ASP A 127 -16.13 18.20 -18.68
C ASP A 127 -16.47 19.13 -17.49
N GLU A 128 -15.64 19.18 -16.44
CA GLU A 128 -15.80 20.13 -15.33
C GLU A 128 -15.59 21.59 -15.76
N VAL A 129 -14.59 21.83 -16.61
CA VAL A 129 -14.32 23.18 -17.14
C VAL A 129 -15.43 23.63 -18.08
N LEU A 130 -15.86 22.75 -19.00
CA LEU A 130 -16.89 23.06 -20.00
C LEU A 130 -18.30 23.19 -19.41
N ALA A 131 -18.55 22.66 -18.20
CA ALA A 131 -19.80 22.91 -17.48
C ALA A 131 -20.01 24.39 -17.10
N GLY A 132 -19.10 25.29 -17.47
CA GLY A 132 -19.31 26.75 -17.49
C GLY A 132 -19.22 27.42 -16.11
N LYS A 133 -18.66 26.74 -15.11
CA LYS A 133 -18.60 27.22 -13.72
C LYS A 133 -17.20 27.63 -13.26
N LEU A 134 -16.17 27.46 -14.09
CA LEU A 134 -14.77 27.58 -13.68
C LEU A 134 -14.01 28.59 -14.54
N GLU A 135 -13.49 29.63 -13.89
CA GLU A 135 -12.49 30.53 -14.46
C GLU A 135 -11.12 29.84 -14.55
N ILE A 136 -10.44 29.95 -15.69
CA ILE A 136 -9.20 29.20 -15.97
C ILE A 136 -8.03 29.61 -15.08
N GLU A 137 -7.79 30.91 -14.89
CA GLU A 137 -6.65 31.39 -14.12
C GLU A 137 -6.74 30.99 -12.63
N PRO A 138 -7.87 31.20 -11.91
CA PRO A 138 -8.03 30.68 -10.56
C PRO A 138 -7.93 29.15 -10.46
N LEU A 139 -8.39 28.42 -11.48
CA LEU A 139 -8.26 26.96 -11.54
C LEU A 139 -6.80 26.52 -11.64
N LEU A 140 -6.01 27.19 -12.49
CA LEU A 140 -4.58 26.94 -12.65
C LEU A 140 -3.80 27.31 -11.38
N ALA A 141 -4.13 28.45 -10.76
CA ALA A 141 -3.53 28.85 -9.49
C ALA A 141 -3.80 27.82 -8.38
N ASP A 142 -5.02 27.28 -8.32
CA ASP A 142 -5.39 26.23 -7.36
C ASP A 142 -4.65 24.90 -7.62
N LEU A 143 -4.53 24.50 -8.89
CA LEU A 143 -3.78 23.32 -9.29
C LEU A 143 -2.30 23.47 -8.91
N ALA A 144 -1.69 24.62 -9.21
CA ALA A 144 -0.31 24.92 -8.87
C ALA A 144 -0.06 24.90 -7.35
N ALA A 145 -0.98 25.47 -6.56
CA ALA A 145 -0.91 25.43 -5.10
C ALA A 145 -1.00 23.98 -4.58
N GLY A 146 -1.93 23.19 -5.11
CA GLY A 146 -2.05 21.76 -4.79
C GLY A 146 -0.79 20.97 -5.15
N ALA A 147 -0.16 21.28 -6.28
CA ALA A 147 1.09 20.65 -6.72
C ALA A 147 2.24 20.93 -5.74
N LYS A 148 2.37 22.18 -5.28
CA LYS A 148 3.33 22.57 -4.25
C LYS A 148 3.10 21.79 -2.96
N THR A 149 1.85 21.72 -2.49
CA THR A 149 1.49 20.93 -1.30
C THR A 149 1.79 19.45 -1.47
N PHE A 150 1.50 18.86 -2.64
CA PHE A 150 1.81 17.46 -2.93
C PHE A 150 3.32 17.20 -2.91
N ALA A 151 4.12 18.10 -3.49
CA ALA A 151 5.58 17.96 -3.54
C ALA A 151 6.25 18.02 -2.16
N THR A 152 5.64 18.71 -1.18
CA THR A 152 6.19 18.78 0.19
C THR A 152 5.84 17.58 1.06
N LEU A 153 4.96 16.67 0.62
CA LEU A 153 4.52 15.52 1.44
C LEU A 153 5.70 14.69 1.96
N ASP A 154 6.76 14.53 1.16
CA ASP A 154 7.95 13.75 1.54
C ASP A 154 8.92 14.50 2.48
N SER A 155 8.75 15.82 2.64
CA SER A 155 9.64 16.68 3.45
C SER A 155 9.15 16.95 4.87
N TRP A 156 7.93 16.51 5.23
CA TRP A 156 7.41 16.70 6.57
C TRP A 156 8.25 15.94 7.62
N PRO A 157 8.57 16.55 8.77
CA PRO A 157 9.30 15.87 9.84
C PRO A 157 8.58 14.58 10.25
N ALA A 158 9.32 13.48 10.44
CA ALA A 158 8.74 12.17 10.74
C ALA A 158 7.90 12.15 12.04
N ASN A 159 8.20 13.05 12.98
CA ASN A 159 7.48 13.23 14.24
C ASN A 159 6.37 14.30 14.18
N SER A 160 6.10 14.91 13.04
CA SER A 160 4.93 15.77 12.84
C SER A 160 3.68 14.91 12.62
N ALA A 161 2.47 15.46 12.85
CA ALA A 161 1.23 14.73 12.58
C ALA A 161 1.12 14.31 11.10
N VAL A 162 1.50 15.20 10.19
CA VAL A 162 1.51 14.94 8.74
C VAL A 162 2.52 13.86 8.36
N GLY A 163 3.75 13.94 8.89
CA GLY A 163 4.80 12.96 8.62
C GLY A 163 4.45 11.57 9.15
N ARG A 164 3.89 11.48 10.37
CA ARG A 164 3.38 10.23 10.94
C ARG A 164 2.24 9.65 10.09
N PHE A 165 1.24 10.46 9.76
CA PHE A 165 0.10 10.02 8.96
C PHE A 165 0.56 9.51 7.58
N ARG A 166 1.46 10.24 6.91
CA ARG A 166 2.05 9.80 5.64
C ARG A 166 2.74 8.45 5.78
N TYR A 167 3.63 8.31 6.77
CA TYR A 167 4.33 7.04 6.99
C TYR A 167 3.36 5.89 7.25
N ARG A 168 2.42 6.07 8.19
CA ARG A 168 1.53 5.01 8.65
C ARG A 168 0.47 4.69 7.62
N ALA A 169 -0.28 5.67 7.12
CA ALA A 169 -1.39 5.45 6.19
C ALA A 169 -0.93 5.21 4.74
N LEU A 170 -0.03 6.03 4.19
CA LEU A 170 0.35 5.93 2.76
C LEU A 170 1.41 4.85 2.54
N GLN A 171 2.40 4.71 3.43
CA GLN A 171 3.53 3.79 3.20
C GLN A 171 3.33 2.42 3.86
N ALA A 172 3.02 2.37 5.17
CA ALA A 172 2.93 1.11 5.89
C ALA A 172 1.61 0.36 5.62
N LEU A 173 0.50 1.08 5.58
CA LEU A 173 -0.83 0.52 5.29
C LEU A 173 -1.11 0.42 3.77
N ASP A 174 -0.30 1.09 2.93
CA ASP A 174 -0.42 1.15 1.47
C ASP A 174 -1.77 1.73 1.01
N SER A 175 -2.26 2.77 1.70
CA SER A 175 -3.58 3.36 1.45
C SER A 175 -3.48 4.68 0.68
N ALA A 176 -2.95 4.65 -0.55
CA ALA A 176 -2.79 5.84 -1.38
C ALA A 176 -4.10 6.60 -1.66
N VAL A 177 -5.26 5.97 -1.48
CA VAL A 177 -6.57 6.62 -1.65
C VAL A 177 -6.87 7.72 -0.63
N VAL A 178 -6.12 7.81 0.47
CA VAL A 178 -6.32 8.89 1.45
C VAL A 178 -5.62 10.19 1.03
N THR A 179 -4.81 10.16 -0.03
CA THR A 179 -4.06 11.33 -0.52
C THR A 179 -4.94 12.54 -0.86
N PRO A 180 -6.13 12.41 -1.48
CA PRO A 180 -7.04 13.54 -1.69
C PRO A 180 -7.48 14.22 -0.39
N LEU A 181 -7.74 13.45 0.68
CA LEU A 181 -8.03 14.00 2.01
C LEU A 181 -6.83 14.79 2.55
N LEU A 182 -5.61 14.24 2.40
CA LEU A 182 -4.39 14.93 2.83
C LEU A 182 -4.17 16.25 2.08
N LEU A 183 -4.39 16.25 0.75
CA LEU A 183 -4.33 17.48 -0.06
C LEU A 183 -5.40 18.49 0.35
N TRP A 184 -6.62 18.03 0.64
CA TRP A 184 -7.68 18.92 1.10
C TRP A 184 -7.36 19.54 2.45
N LEU A 185 -6.79 18.79 3.40
CA LEU A 185 -6.41 19.32 4.72
C LEU A 185 -5.23 20.29 4.63
N LEU A 186 -4.23 20.00 3.80
CA LEU A 186 -2.98 20.78 3.76
C LEU A 186 -3.02 22.02 2.87
N ARG A 187 -4.11 22.25 2.12
CA ARG A 187 -4.22 23.44 1.25
C ARG A 187 -4.55 24.72 2.01
N TRP A 188 -5.10 24.60 3.22
CA TRP A 188 -5.62 25.72 3.98
C TRP A 188 -4.51 26.37 4.80
N PRO A 189 -4.45 27.70 4.88
CA PRO A 189 -3.57 28.38 5.81
C PRO A 189 -4.07 28.20 7.25
N GLU A 190 -3.17 28.37 8.23
CA GLU A 190 -3.44 28.20 9.67
C GLU A 190 -4.65 29.02 10.17
N LYS A 191 -4.87 30.20 9.58
CA LYS A 191 -6.02 31.08 9.91
C LYS A 191 -7.37 30.47 9.57
N ASP A 192 -7.43 29.60 8.55
CA ASP A 192 -8.68 29.03 8.02
C ASP A 192 -8.84 27.58 8.51
N LEU A 193 -7.75 26.83 8.61
CA LEU A 193 -7.68 25.51 9.26
C LEU A 193 -6.62 25.55 10.37
N PRO A 194 -7.01 25.65 11.65
CA PRO A 194 -6.08 25.55 12.75
C PRO A 194 -5.32 24.22 12.75
N THR A 195 -4.02 24.24 13.07
CA THR A 195 -3.16 23.05 13.16
C THR A 195 -3.73 22.01 14.11
N GLN A 196 -4.37 22.42 15.21
CA GLN A 196 -5.04 21.50 16.13
C GLN A 196 -6.16 20.70 15.45
N GLN A 197 -6.95 21.35 14.59
CA GLN A 197 -8.06 20.71 13.88
C GLN A 197 -7.55 19.83 12.74
N ARG A 198 -6.51 20.27 12.02
CA ARG A 198 -5.80 19.43 11.04
C ARG A 198 -5.24 18.16 11.69
N ASP A 199 -4.53 18.31 12.80
CA ASP A 199 -3.86 17.20 13.47
C ASP A 199 -4.89 16.25 14.10
N LYS A 200 -6.02 16.78 14.62
CA LYS A 200 -7.17 15.97 15.06
C LYS A 200 -7.79 15.18 13.90
N ALA A 201 -7.98 15.78 12.73
CA ALA A 201 -8.50 15.09 11.54
C ALA A 201 -7.59 13.91 11.14
N LEU A 202 -6.28 14.15 11.06
CA LEU A 202 -5.30 13.11 10.72
C LEU A 202 -5.25 12.00 11.77
N ALA A 203 -5.24 12.36 13.06
CA ALA A 203 -5.23 11.39 14.15
C ALA A 203 -6.49 10.53 14.19
N SER A 204 -7.66 11.12 13.98
CA SER A 204 -8.95 10.43 13.94
C SER A 204 -9.01 9.43 12.79
N PHE A 205 -8.65 9.87 11.58
CA PHE A 205 -8.62 9.00 10.41
C PHE A 205 -7.56 7.89 10.53
N GLU A 206 -6.37 8.19 11.06
CA GLU A 206 -5.33 7.20 11.31
C GLU A 206 -5.81 6.15 12.32
N SER A 207 -6.40 6.58 13.42
CA SER A 207 -6.94 5.68 14.45
C SER A 207 -8.00 4.74 13.87
N TRP A 208 -8.97 5.30 13.14
CA TRP A 208 -9.98 4.52 12.43
C TRP A 208 -9.34 3.47 11.51
N LEU A 209 -8.38 3.88 10.67
CA LEU A 209 -7.74 2.99 9.70
C LEU A 209 -6.92 1.88 10.37
N VAL A 210 -6.11 2.22 11.39
CA VAL A 210 -5.26 1.26 12.10
C VAL A 210 -6.11 0.27 12.90
N ARG A 211 -7.12 0.74 13.63
CA ARG A 211 -8.03 -0.15 14.37
C ARG A 211 -8.72 -1.16 13.46
N ARG A 212 -9.20 -0.73 12.29
CA ARG A 212 -9.78 -1.65 11.28
C ARG A 212 -8.78 -2.70 10.82
N VAL A 213 -7.52 -2.33 10.60
CA VAL A 213 -6.46 -3.25 10.19
C VAL A 213 -6.16 -4.27 11.30
N LEU A 214 -6.08 -3.83 12.55
CA LEU A 214 -5.85 -4.71 13.70
C LEU A 214 -7.01 -5.69 13.92
N CYS A 215 -8.24 -5.24 13.71
CA CYS A 215 -9.44 -6.08 13.73
C CYS A 215 -9.68 -6.84 12.43
N ARG A 216 -8.74 -6.81 11.47
CA ARG A 216 -8.80 -7.53 10.19
C ARG A 216 -10.05 -7.24 9.35
N LEU A 217 -10.61 -6.04 9.50
CA LEU A 217 -11.77 -5.61 8.75
C LEU A 217 -11.42 -5.29 7.31
N THR A 218 -12.40 -5.46 6.42
CA THR A 218 -12.21 -5.21 4.99
C THR A 218 -11.83 -3.75 4.69
N ALA A 219 -10.91 -3.55 3.76
CA ALA A 219 -10.58 -2.25 3.18
C ALA A 219 -11.53 -1.87 2.01
N LYS A 220 -12.56 -2.69 1.74
CA LYS A 220 -13.57 -2.40 0.74
C LYS A 220 -14.26 -1.07 1.11
N ASP A 221 -14.48 -0.23 0.11
CA ASP A 221 -15.22 1.04 0.22
C ASP A 221 -14.48 2.24 0.85
N ILE A 222 -13.19 2.12 1.21
CA ILE A 222 -12.39 3.29 1.69
C ILE A 222 -12.41 4.44 0.67
N ASN A 223 -12.32 4.13 -0.64
CA ASN A 223 -12.35 5.14 -1.69
C ASN A 223 -13.62 6.01 -1.63
N ARG A 224 -14.78 5.37 -1.47
CA ARG A 224 -16.07 6.05 -1.39
C ARG A 224 -16.23 6.77 -0.06
N LEU A 225 -15.78 6.17 1.03
CA LEU A 225 -15.77 6.82 2.35
C LEU A 225 -14.95 8.13 2.33
N VAL A 226 -13.78 8.14 1.70
CA VAL A 226 -12.98 9.37 1.52
C VAL A 226 -13.73 10.41 0.70
N LEU A 227 -14.42 10.00 -0.37
CA LEU A 227 -15.24 10.93 -1.17
C LEU A 227 -16.39 11.53 -0.37
N ASP A 228 -17.12 10.70 0.39
CA ASP A 228 -18.22 11.14 1.24
C ASP A 228 -17.71 12.11 2.32
N LEU A 229 -16.60 11.77 2.99
CA LEU A 229 -15.95 12.64 3.97
C LEU A 229 -15.50 13.99 3.38
N LEU A 230 -14.95 14.00 2.17
CA LEU A 230 -14.57 15.25 1.49
C LEU A 230 -15.78 16.14 1.18
N ARG A 231 -16.98 15.57 0.98
CA ARG A 231 -18.21 16.34 0.82
C ARG A 231 -18.66 16.96 2.14
N GLU A 232 -18.64 16.19 3.22
CA GLU A 232 -18.95 16.69 4.56
C GLU A 232 -18.00 17.83 4.98
N LEU A 233 -16.70 17.62 4.81
CA LEU A 233 -15.67 18.64 5.06
C LEU A 233 -15.87 19.91 4.23
N SER A 234 -16.24 19.76 2.95
CA SER A 234 -16.50 20.91 2.09
C SER A 234 -17.79 21.65 2.46
N ALA A 235 -18.77 20.98 3.05
CA ALA A 235 -20.02 21.58 3.49
C ALA A 235 -19.87 22.31 4.84
N ALA A 236 -19.14 21.70 5.78
CA ALA A 236 -18.87 22.28 7.10
C ALA A 236 -17.81 23.40 7.07
N GLY A 237 -16.90 23.35 6.09
CA GLY A 237 -15.77 24.27 5.99
C GLY A 237 -14.54 23.82 6.80
N PRO A 238 -13.38 24.47 6.61
CA PRO A 238 -12.10 24.00 7.15
C PRO A 238 -11.95 24.19 8.66
N ALA A 239 -12.57 25.21 9.26
CA ALA A 239 -12.27 25.62 10.63
C ALA A 239 -12.44 24.50 11.69
N HIS A 240 -13.34 23.55 11.45
CA HIS A 240 -13.67 22.45 12.37
C HIS A 240 -13.39 21.07 11.74
N ALA A 241 -12.45 20.98 10.79
CA ALA A 241 -12.22 19.74 10.03
C ALA A 241 -11.92 18.52 10.91
N GLY A 242 -11.26 18.70 12.05
CA GLY A 242 -10.96 17.62 12.98
C GLY A 242 -12.19 17.05 13.65
N ASP A 243 -13.10 17.92 14.09
CA ASP A 243 -14.38 17.53 14.69
C ASP A 243 -15.27 16.83 13.65
N VAL A 244 -15.35 17.38 12.43
CA VAL A 244 -16.13 16.79 11.33
C VAL A 244 -15.62 15.39 10.96
N VAL A 245 -14.32 15.18 10.87
CA VAL A 245 -13.75 13.85 10.56
C VAL A 245 -14.07 12.84 11.66
N GLU A 246 -13.88 13.24 12.93
CA GLU A 246 -14.16 12.37 14.08
C GLU A 246 -15.64 11.97 14.12
N GLU A 247 -16.55 12.94 14.06
CA GLU A 247 -18.00 12.72 14.07
C GLU A 247 -18.46 11.88 12.88
N PHE A 248 -17.99 12.20 11.67
CA PHE A 248 -18.33 11.45 10.46
C PHE A 248 -17.93 9.98 10.58
N LEU A 249 -16.71 9.68 11.02
CA LEU A 249 -16.21 8.32 11.17
C LEU A 249 -16.92 7.58 12.32
N ALA A 250 -17.22 8.27 13.43
CA ALA A 250 -17.92 7.69 14.58
C ALA A 250 -19.37 7.30 14.24
N ALA A 251 -20.01 8.04 13.33
CA ALA A 251 -21.37 7.75 12.86
C ALA A 251 -21.45 6.55 11.90
N GLN A 252 -20.33 5.99 11.45
CA GLN A 252 -20.35 4.87 10.49
C GLN A 252 -20.71 3.54 11.18
N THR A 253 -21.75 2.87 10.68
CA THR A 253 -22.24 1.59 11.26
C THR A 253 -22.03 0.38 10.35
N ALA A 254 -21.80 0.57 9.05
CA ALA A 254 -21.59 -0.54 8.12
C ALA A 254 -20.25 -1.24 8.38
N ASP A 255 -20.17 -2.57 8.24
CA ASP A 255 -18.95 -3.37 8.47
C ASP A 255 -17.73 -2.85 7.67
N SER A 256 -17.95 -2.35 6.45
CA SER A 256 -16.91 -1.76 5.60
C SER A 256 -16.42 -0.38 6.05
N ARG A 257 -17.11 0.27 6.99
CA ARG A 257 -16.86 1.65 7.42
C ARG A 257 -16.76 1.87 8.93
N VAL A 258 -17.20 0.91 9.74
CA VAL A 258 -17.28 1.03 11.20
C VAL A 258 -15.92 1.36 11.83
N TRP A 259 -15.94 2.21 12.86
CA TRP A 259 -14.80 2.47 13.73
C TRP A 259 -14.79 1.44 14.86
N PRO A 260 -13.77 0.56 14.99
CA PRO A 260 -13.78 -0.43 16.05
C PRO A 260 -13.61 0.18 17.45
N ALA A 261 -14.49 -0.20 18.38
CA ALA A 261 -14.37 0.12 19.79
C ALA A 261 -13.17 -0.60 20.46
N ASP A 262 -12.79 -0.14 21.65
CA ASP A 262 -11.63 -0.65 22.39
C ASP A 262 -11.73 -2.14 22.70
N GLU A 263 -12.93 -2.61 23.03
CA GLU A 263 -13.21 -4.01 23.35
C GLU A 263 -12.97 -4.92 22.13
N VAL A 264 -13.32 -4.45 20.93
CA VAL A 264 -13.13 -5.20 19.68
C VAL A 264 -11.63 -5.32 19.37
N VAL A 265 -10.88 -4.23 19.50
CA VAL A 265 -9.42 -4.23 19.29
C VAL A 265 -8.72 -5.09 20.33
N ARG A 266 -9.15 -5.03 21.60
CA ARG A 266 -8.60 -5.83 22.69
C ARG A 266 -8.81 -7.32 22.43
N ALA A 267 -10.03 -7.72 22.09
CA ALA A 267 -10.36 -9.11 21.76
C ALA A 267 -9.55 -9.61 20.56
N ALA A 268 -9.37 -8.77 19.53
CA ALA A 268 -8.54 -9.12 18.38
C ALA A 268 -7.07 -9.35 18.77
N LEU A 269 -6.46 -8.48 19.58
CA LEU A 269 -5.04 -8.58 19.90
C LEU A 269 -4.69 -9.60 20.99
N GLU A 270 -5.65 -10.02 21.82
CA GLU A 270 -5.42 -10.92 22.95
C GLU A 270 -4.95 -12.31 22.52
N THR A 271 -5.50 -12.84 21.41
CA THR A 271 -5.25 -14.22 20.98
C THR A 271 -4.90 -14.38 19.51
N GLU A 272 -5.06 -13.34 18.67
CA GLU A 272 -4.73 -13.47 17.25
C GLU A 272 -3.23 -13.66 17.01
N PRO A 273 -2.84 -14.55 16.08
CA PRO A 273 -1.47 -14.66 15.61
C PRO A 273 -1.13 -13.48 14.69
N VAL A 274 -1.01 -12.27 15.25
CA VAL A 274 -0.83 -11.00 14.51
C VAL A 274 0.36 -11.02 13.55
N TYR A 275 1.41 -11.80 13.84
CA TYR A 275 2.54 -12.00 12.91
C TYR A 275 2.12 -12.67 11.60
N LYS A 276 1.22 -13.65 11.66
CA LYS A 276 0.69 -14.35 10.50
C LYS A 276 -0.45 -13.57 9.83
N ALA A 277 -1.29 -12.92 10.64
CA ALA A 277 -2.48 -12.23 10.17
C ALA A 277 -2.19 -10.89 9.48
N LEU A 278 -1.15 -10.16 9.91
CA LEU A 278 -0.82 -8.84 9.36
C LEU A 278 0.36 -8.91 8.38
N LEU A 279 0.32 -8.05 7.37
CA LEU A 279 1.51 -7.79 6.55
C LEU A 279 2.64 -7.25 7.43
N ARG A 280 3.86 -7.72 7.19
CA ARG A 280 5.05 -7.43 8.01
C ARG A 280 5.28 -5.92 8.19
N ALA A 281 5.05 -5.13 7.14
CA ALA A 281 5.17 -3.68 7.19
C ALA A 281 4.16 -3.02 8.16
N ARG A 282 2.94 -3.55 8.26
CA ARG A 282 1.87 -3.05 9.13
C ARG A 282 2.17 -3.39 10.59
N LEU A 283 2.55 -4.64 10.86
CA LEU A 283 2.95 -5.06 12.20
C LEU A 283 4.18 -4.28 12.70
N ARG A 284 5.20 -4.12 11.84
CA ARG A 284 6.35 -3.28 12.17
C ARG A 284 5.93 -1.86 12.51
N MET A 285 5.07 -1.25 11.71
CA MET A 285 4.55 0.11 11.99
C MET A 285 3.86 0.19 13.36
N VAL A 286 3.12 -0.85 13.76
CA VAL A 286 2.47 -0.90 15.07
C VAL A 286 3.51 -0.93 16.20
N LEU A 287 4.52 -1.80 16.11
CA LEU A 287 5.60 -1.87 17.10
C LEU A 287 6.43 -0.59 17.15
N GLU A 288 6.68 0.04 16.00
CA GLU A 288 7.40 1.32 15.92
C GLU A 288 6.59 2.45 16.58
N ALA A 289 5.26 2.44 16.44
CA ALA A 289 4.40 3.39 17.12
C ALA A 289 4.40 3.20 18.64
N ILE A 290 4.46 1.95 19.12
CA ILE A 290 4.62 1.66 20.55
C ILE A 290 5.98 2.14 21.06
N GLU A 291 7.05 1.91 20.31
CA GLU A 291 8.38 2.45 20.62
C GLU A 291 8.37 3.99 20.65
N ASP A 292 7.72 4.64 19.67
CA ASP A 292 7.53 6.11 19.65
C ASP A 292 6.81 6.59 20.93
N ARG A 293 5.77 5.88 21.37
CA ARG A 293 4.97 6.22 22.56
C ARG A 293 5.75 6.11 23.87
N ARG A 294 6.73 5.20 23.93
CA ARG A 294 7.64 5.00 25.08
C ARG A 294 8.72 6.09 25.14
N ARG A 295 9.04 6.71 24.01
CA ARG A 295 10.03 7.79 23.95
C ARG A 295 9.48 9.04 24.61
N THR A 296 10.38 9.77 25.25
CA THR A 296 10.07 11.03 25.96
C THR A 296 11.08 12.09 25.55
N SER A 297 10.91 13.32 26.02
CA SER A 297 11.89 14.40 25.83
C SER A 297 13.29 14.09 26.38
N LYS A 298 13.43 13.02 27.17
CA LYS A 298 14.72 12.51 27.69
C LYS A 298 15.40 11.48 26.77
N SER A 299 14.78 11.11 25.66
CA SER A 299 15.34 10.15 24.69
C SER A 299 16.21 10.89 23.67
N GLU A 300 17.33 10.29 23.27
CA GLU A 300 18.29 10.88 22.34
C GLU A 300 17.67 11.11 20.96
N GLU A 301 16.88 10.14 20.48
CA GLU A 301 16.11 10.24 19.25
C GLU A 301 14.62 10.43 19.56
N ALA A 302 14.01 11.42 18.89
CA ALA A 302 12.62 11.80 19.06
C ALA A 302 11.62 10.80 18.43
N SER A 303 12.08 9.90 17.57
CA SER A 303 11.27 8.87 16.91
C SER A 303 12.03 7.55 16.81
N CYS A 304 11.30 6.45 16.70
CA CYS A 304 11.83 5.13 16.43
C CYS A 304 12.65 5.13 15.14
N PRO A 305 13.86 4.54 15.15
CA PRO A 305 14.63 4.28 13.95
C PRO A 305 13.82 3.48 12.92
N ARG A 306 14.05 3.76 11.62
CA ARG A 306 13.41 3.04 10.52
C ARG A 306 14.29 1.90 10.01
N GLY A 307 13.70 0.97 9.26
CA GLY A 307 14.41 -0.16 8.67
C GLY A 307 14.67 -1.31 9.63
N LEU A 308 13.91 -1.36 10.73
CA LEU A 308 13.91 -2.47 11.68
C LEU A 308 13.16 -3.68 11.12
N THR A 309 13.38 -4.83 11.72
CA THR A 309 12.66 -6.09 11.47
C THR A 309 11.94 -6.53 12.74
N VAL A 310 10.86 -7.28 12.53
CA VAL A 310 10.14 -7.92 13.63
C VAL A 310 10.91 -9.18 14.03
N GLU A 311 11.20 -9.30 15.33
CA GLU A 311 11.82 -10.48 15.93
C GLU A 311 10.85 -11.17 16.89
N HIS A 312 10.93 -12.49 16.93
CA HIS A 312 10.20 -13.30 17.89
C HIS A 312 11.09 -13.58 19.10
N ILE A 313 10.64 -13.27 20.31
CA ILE A 313 11.43 -13.59 21.52
C ILE A 313 11.45 -15.11 21.72
N LEU A 314 10.28 -15.72 21.90
CA LEU A 314 10.09 -17.17 21.73
C LEU A 314 10.13 -17.49 20.22
N PRO A 315 11.12 -18.24 19.71
CA PRO A 315 11.30 -18.45 18.28
C PRO A 315 10.17 -19.26 17.66
N GLN A 316 9.99 -19.12 16.34
CA GLN A 316 9.01 -19.92 15.58
C GLN A 316 9.31 -21.42 15.65
N ALA A 317 10.59 -21.80 15.56
CA ALA A 317 11.06 -23.17 15.73
C ALA A 317 11.21 -23.57 17.21
N TRP A 318 10.29 -23.12 18.08
CA TRP A 318 10.37 -23.39 19.52
C TRP A 318 10.33 -24.90 19.83
N ARG A 319 9.65 -25.71 19.02
CA ARG A 319 9.59 -27.17 19.24
C ARG A 319 10.97 -27.84 19.21
N GLU A 320 11.84 -27.36 18.34
CA GLU A 320 13.19 -27.89 18.17
C GLU A 320 14.16 -27.30 19.20
N HIS A 321 13.98 -26.03 19.55
CA HIS A 321 15.00 -25.27 20.28
C HIS A 321 14.61 -24.89 21.70
N TRP A 322 13.33 -24.88 22.04
CA TRP A 322 12.73 -24.39 23.28
C TRP A 322 11.57 -25.32 23.73
N SER A 323 11.79 -26.64 23.75
CA SER A 323 10.76 -27.63 24.15
C SER A 323 11.02 -28.33 25.48
N ALA A 324 12.15 -28.06 26.14
CA ALA A 324 12.57 -28.77 27.36
C ALA A 324 11.59 -28.62 28.54
N ASP A 325 10.80 -27.55 28.58
CA ASP A 325 9.80 -27.26 29.61
C ASP A 325 8.37 -27.65 29.21
N ILE A 326 8.18 -28.22 28.01
CA ILE A 326 6.89 -28.71 27.53
C ILE A 326 6.71 -30.17 27.95
N VAL A 327 5.74 -30.41 28.83
CA VAL A 327 5.47 -31.73 29.39
C VAL A 327 4.25 -32.38 28.73
N THR A 328 3.30 -31.56 28.26
CA THR A 328 2.05 -32.05 27.65
C THR A 328 1.80 -31.45 26.26
N GLU A 329 1.00 -32.13 25.44
CA GLU A 329 0.49 -31.59 24.18
C GLU A 329 -0.36 -30.31 24.38
N SER A 330 -0.98 -30.16 25.56
CA SER A 330 -1.72 -28.94 25.91
C SER A 330 -0.77 -27.73 26.03
N ASP A 331 0.38 -27.90 26.69
CA ASP A 331 1.38 -26.83 26.82
C ASP A 331 1.97 -26.46 25.45
N ALA A 332 2.13 -27.46 24.58
CA ALA A 332 2.58 -27.26 23.20
C ALA A 332 1.57 -26.44 22.39
N ALA A 333 0.28 -26.79 22.46
CA ALA A 333 -0.80 -26.08 21.80
C ALA A 333 -0.94 -24.63 22.31
N GLU A 334 -0.79 -24.42 23.63
CA GLU A 334 -0.77 -23.08 24.20
C GLU A 334 0.40 -22.26 23.65
N ARG A 335 1.61 -22.84 23.59
CA ARG A 335 2.78 -22.17 23.05
C ARG A 335 2.60 -21.77 21.59
N ASP A 336 2.01 -22.63 20.77
CA ASP A 336 1.67 -22.31 19.38
C ASP A 336 0.70 -21.15 19.23
N SER A 337 -0.30 -21.07 20.10
CA SER A 337 -1.23 -19.95 20.11
C SER A 337 -0.54 -18.62 20.46
N LEU A 338 0.53 -18.67 21.26
CA LEU A 338 1.23 -17.50 21.78
C LEU A 338 2.42 -17.04 20.95
N VAL A 339 3.05 -17.93 20.17
CA VAL A 339 4.30 -17.60 19.48
C VAL A 339 4.15 -16.42 18.50
N HIS A 340 2.98 -16.26 17.88
CA HIS A 340 2.73 -15.21 16.90
C HIS A 340 1.96 -14.00 17.45
N THR A 341 1.74 -13.91 18.76
CA THR A 341 0.98 -12.82 19.39
C THR A 341 1.83 -11.59 19.65
N LEU A 342 1.19 -10.43 19.81
CA LEU A 342 1.85 -9.13 19.97
C LEU A 342 2.88 -9.13 21.12
N GLY A 343 2.55 -9.77 22.25
CA GLY A 343 3.43 -9.83 23.41
C GLY A 343 4.74 -10.59 23.18
N ASN A 344 4.81 -11.49 22.19
CA ASN A 344 6.04 -12.21 21.86
C ASN A 344 6.94 -11.48 20.84
N LEU A 345 6.49 -10.37 20.28
CA LEU A 345 7.13 -9.71 19.15
C LEU A 345 7.85 -8.45 19.59
N THR A 346 9.01 -8.20 18.99
CA THR A 346 9.78 -6.96 19.21
C THR A 346 10.41 -6.46 17.92
N LEU A 347 11.10 -5.32 18.00
CA LEU A 347 11.88 -4.77 16.91
C LEU A 347 13.38 -4.93 17.16
N VAL A 348 14.10 -5.28 16.11
CA VAL A 348 15.57 -5.32 16.09
C VAL A 348 16.08 -4.90 14.73
N ASN A 349 17.35 -4.54 14.63
CA ASN A 349 17.95 -4.25 13.33
C ASN A 349 18.24 -5.54 12.54
N ASN A 350 18.42 -5.40 11.23
CA ASN A 350 18.58 -6.54 10.30
C ASN A 350 19.84 -7.38 10.53
N ARG A 351 20.82 -6.88 11.30
CA ARG A 351 22.06 -7.61 11.63
C ARG A 351 21.93 -8.37 12.94
N LEU A 352 21.17 -7.83 13.89
CA LEU A 352 20.92 -8.45 15.19
C LEU A 352 19.88 -9.58 15.08
N ASN A 353 18.87 -9.44 14.22
CA ASN A 353 17.83 -10.46 14.06
C ASN A 353 18.40 -11.88 13.79
N PRO A 354 19.29 -12.09 12.79
CA PRO A 354 19.86 -13.42 12.55
C PRO A 354 20.80 -13.90 13.67
N ALA A 355 21.38 -12.99 14.45
CA ALA A 355 22.22 -13.35 15.60
C ALA A 355 21.39 -13.87 16.79
N LEU A 356 20.16 -13.36 16.94
CA LEU A 356 19.20 -13.83 17.95
C LEU A 356 18.60 -15.18 17.57
N SER A 357 18.08 -15.33 16.35
CA SER A 357 17.59 -16.59 15.76
C SER A 357 16.83 -17.47 16.78
N ASN A 358 17.25 -18.71 16.98
CA ASN A 358 16.65 -19.67 17.90
C ASN A 358 17.32 -19.72 19.27
N ARG A 359 18.23 -18.77 19.60
CA ARG A 359 18.89 -18.73 20.91
C ARG A 359 17.86 -18.69 22.03
N PRO A 360 18.12 -19.32 23.18
CA PRO A 360 17.27 -19.20 24.35
C PRO A 360 17.34 -17.79 24.95
N TRP A 361 16.44 -17.50 25.88
CA TRP A 361 16.38 -16.19 26.51
C TRP A 361 17.60 -15.91 27.39
N THR A 362 18.03 -16.87 28.21
CA THR A 362 19.12 -16.71 29.19
C THR A 362 20.47 -17.25 28.68
N ASP A 363 21.56 -16.77 29.28
CA ASP A 363 22.92 -17.17 28.92
C ASP A 363 23.21 -18.62 29.34
N GLU A 364 22.70 -19.04 30.49
CA GLU A 364 22.85 -20.40 31.02
C GLU A 364 22.25 -21.42 30.05
N GLN A 365 21.03 -21.16 29.57
CA GLN A 365 20.36 -22.01 28.58
C GLN A 365 21.11 -22.01 27.24
N ALA A 366 21.73 -20.89 26.85
CA ALA A 366 22.48 -20.81 25.60
C ALA A 366 23.72 -21.71 25.64
N VAL A 367 24.44 -21.68 26.75
CA VAL A 367 25.61 -22.54 27.00
C VAL A 367 25.20 -24.00 27.07
N GLU A 368 24.16 -24.33 27.83
CA GLU A 368 23.65 -25.70 27.98
C GLU A 368 23.26 -26.32 26.63
N ARG A 369 22.66 -25.52 25.74
CA ARG A 369 22.19 -25.97 24.42
C ARG A 369 23.25 -25.86 23.31
N GLY A 370 24.47 -25.41 23.63
CA GLY A 370 25.53 -25.22 22.65
C GLY A 370 25.23 -24.14 21.58
N LEU A 371 24.33 -23.20 21.88
CA LEU A 371 23.89 -22.13 20.96
C LEU A 371 24.65 -20.81 21.17
N GLY A 372 25.86 -20.89 21.74
CA GLY A 372 26.73 -19.76 22.03
C GLY A 372 26.90 -19.51 23.54
N LEU A 373 27.56 -18.39 23.88
CA LEU A 373 27.83 -18.00 25.26
C LEU A 373 26.76 -17.09 25.86
N THR A 374 25.84 -16.58 25.04
CA THR A 374 24.86 -15.55 25.41
C THR A 374 23.50 -15.85 24.82
N GLY A 375 22.45 -15.68 25.63
CA GLY A 375 21.06 -15.73 25.23
C GLY A 375 20.57 -14.41 24.64
N LYS A 376 19.32 -14.40 24.17
CA LYS A 376 18.69 -13.24 23.55
C LYS A 376 18.69 -12.01 24.47
N ARG A 377 18.48 -12.21 25.78
CA ARG A 377 18.44 -11.09 26.75
C ARG A 377 19.74 -10.30 26.76
N THR A 378 20.88 -10.98 26.82
CA THR A 378 22.21 -10.35 26.86
C THR A 378 22.55 -9.69 25.52
N GLU A 379 22.24 -10.35 24.40
CA GLU A 379 22.45 -9.76 23.06
C GLU A 379 21.60 -8.49 22.84
N LEU A 380 20.34 -8.51 23.24
CA LEU A 380 19.47 -7.33 23.21
C LEU A 380 20.03 -6.21 24.10
N ALA A 381 20.48 -6.53 25.32
CA ALA A 381 21.05 -5.54 26.24
C ALA A 381 22.34 -4.90 25.73
N ARG A 382 23.16 -5.65 25.00
CA ARG A 382 24.42 -5.15 24.43
C ARG A 382 24.22 -4.29 23.19
N HIS A 383 23.20 -4.59 22.38
CA HIS A 383 23.13 -4.09 21.01
C HIS A 383 21.88 -3.26 20.70
N SER A 384 20.81 -3.36 21.50
CA SER A 384 19.59 -2.60 21.27
C SER A 384 19.50 -1.34 22.12
N THR A 385 19.04 -0.26 21.50
CA THR A 385 18.74 1.03 22.15
C THR A 385 17.24 1.32 22.23
N LEU A 386 16.39 0.35 21.86
CA LEU A 386 14.94 0.51 21.83
C LEU A 386 14.34 0.35 23.23
N LYS A 387 13.42 1.23 23.60
CA LYS A 387 12.71 1.15 24.90
C LYS A 387 11.91 -0.14 25.00
N LEU A 388 11.28 -0.56 23.90
CA LEU A 388 10.56 -1.82 23.79
C LEU A 388 11.41 -3.03 24.21
N ASN A 389 12.72 -3.02 23.91
CA ASN A 389 13.65 -4.07 24.29
C ASN A 389 14.17 -3.90 25.72
N ALA A 390 14.39 -2.65 26.18
CA ALA A 390 14.75 -2.39 27.57
C ALA A 390 13.68 -2.93 28.53
N ASP A 391 12.40 -2.71 28.23
CA ASP A 391 11.28 -3.21 29.03
C ASP A 391 11.27 -4.75 29.12
N LEU A 392 11.54 -5.43 28.00
CA LEU A 392 11.73 -6.89 27.97
C LEU A 392 12.88 -7.34 28.88
N ILE A 393 14.05 -6.70 28.77
CA ILE A 393 15.26 -7.05 29.54
C ILE A 393 15.05 -6.86 31.05
N HIS A 394 14.32 -5.81 31.44
CA HIS A 394 14.02 -5.49 32.83
C HIS A 394 12.89 -6.35 33.40
N GLY A 395 11.84 -6.61 32.63
CA GLY A 395 10.66 -7.36 33.08
C GLY A 395 10.82 -8.88 33.09
N ALA A 396 11.71 -9.42 32.25
CA ALA A 396 11.89 -10.86 32.07
C ALA A 396 13.30 -11.30 32.50
N VAL A 397 13.63 -11.19 33.78
CA VAL A 397 15.00 -11.49 34.26
C VAL A 397 15.31 -12.99 34.25
N THR A 398 14.35 -13.82 34.65
CA THR A 398 14.57 -15.26 34.91
C THR A 398 14.25 -16.17 33.72
N GLY A 399 13.55 -15.66 32.71
CA GLY A 399 13.07 -16.49 31.60
C GLY A 399 12.03 -15.76 30.76
N TRP A 400 11.60 -16.42 29.68
CA TRP A 400 10.53 -15.94 28.81
C TRP A 400 9.52 -17.07 28.60
N GLY A 401 8.33 -16.92 29.19
CA GLY A 401 7.29 -17.95 29.23
C GLY A 401 5.90 -17.40 28.90
N HIS A 402 4.90 -18.28 28.93
CA HIS A 402 3.53 -17.97 28.48
C HIS A 402 2.89 -16.80 29.23
N ASP A 403 3.00 -16.75 30.55
CA ASP A 403 2.43 -15.67 31.38
C ASP A 403 2.99 -14.29 31.04
N LEU A 404 4.30 -14.21 30.78
CA LEU A 404 4.95 -12.97 30.37
C LEU A 404 4.49 -12.53 28.98
N VAL A 405 4.29 -13.47 28.05
CA VAL A 405 3.74 -13.15 26.72
C VAL A 405 2.32 -12.60 26.84
N ARG A 406 1.46 -13.21 27.67
CA ARG A 406 0.08 -12.74 27.90
C ARG A 406 0.06 -11.36 28.57
N ALA A 407 0.82 -11.18 29.65
CA ALA A 407 0.93 -9.92 30.36
C ALA A 407 1.41 -8.79 29.44
N ARG A 408 2.47 -9.05 28.66
CA ARG A 408 2.99 -8.08 27.68
C ARG A 408 1.99 -7.82 26.55
N THR A 409 1.26 -8.82 26.08
CA THR A 409 0.19 -8.62 25.07
C THR A 409 -0.86 -7.64 25.59
N ALA A 410 -1.31 -7.79 26.83
CA ALA A 410 -2.28 -6.89 27.45
C ALA A 410 -1.72 -5.45 27.61
N GLU A 411 -0.46 -5.32 28.06
CA GLU A 411 0.21 -4.02 28.21
C GLU A 411 0.37 -3.30 26.85
N LEU A 412 0.87 -4.01 25.83
CA LEU A 412 1.06 -3.43 24.49
C LEU A 412 -0.28 -3.09 23.83
N THR A 413 -1.31 -3.92 24.06
CA THR A 413 -2.68 -3.63 23.59
C THR A 413 -3.21 -2.34 24.21
N GLN A 414 -2.96 -2.09 25.50
CA GLN A 414 -3.37 -0.83 26.11
C GLN A 414 -2.66 0.38 25.47
N MET A 415 -1.37 0.25 25.15
CA MET A 415 -0.64 1.31 24.44
C MET A 415 -1.17 1.54 23.03
N VAL A 416 -1.54 0.49 22.31
CA VAL A 416 -2.20 0.59 21.00
C VAL A 416 -3.49 1.41 21.11
N LEU A 417 -4.32 1.17 22.12
CA LEU A 417 -5.56 1.92 22.34
C LEU A 417 -5.32 3.39 22.68
N GLU A 418 -4.23 3.71 23.38
CA GLU A 418 -3.83 5.09 23.68
C GLU A 418 -3.27 5.83 22.46
N ILE A 419 -2.51 5.14 21.60
CA ILE A 419 -1.93 5.72 20.38
C ILE A 419 -3.02 6.01 19.35
N TRP A 420 -3.98 5.08 19.23
CA TRP A 420 -5.11 5.18 18.33
C TRP A 420 -6.39 5.11 19.14
N PRO A 421 -6.85 6.21 19.76
CA PRO A 421 -8.08 6.22 20.54
C PRO A 421 -9.33 6.20 19.65
N ALA A 422 -10.41 5.61 20.15
CA ALA A 422 -11.75 5.82 19.62
C ALA A 422 -12.43 6.98 20.37
N PRO A 423 -13.44 7.64 19.77
CA PRO A 423 -14.27 8.61 20.48
C PRO A 423 -14.91 7.99 21.73
N ARG A 424 -15.01 8.77 22.82
CA ARG A 424 -15.53 8.26 24.12
C ARG A 424 -16.98 7.78 24.04
N ASP A 425 -17.78 8.44 23.20
CA ASP A 425 -19.21 8.15 23.05
C ASP A 425 -19.48 7.22 21.86
N LEU A 426 -18.45 6.50 21.38
CA LEU A 426 -18.61 5.55 20.29
C LEU A 426 -19.58 4.44 20.72
N ALA A 427 -20.64 4.23 19.93
CA ALA A 427 -21.61 3.18 20.20
C ALA A 427 -20.93 1.80 20.23
N PRO A 428 -21.37 0.87 21.11
CA PRO A 428 -20.81 -0.46 21.17
C PRO A 428 -20.92 -1.12 19.80
N THR A 429 -19.77 -1.45 19.21
CA THR A 429 -19.75 -2.14 17.91
C THR A 429 -20.01 -3.62 18.12
N LEU A 430 -21.07 -4.15 17.49
CA LEU A 430 -21.24 -5.60 17.41
C LEU A 430 -20.04 -6.18 16.66
N VAL A 431 -19.32 -7.12 17.28
CA VAL A 431 -18.20 -7.82 16.66
C VAL A 431 -18.72 -8.52 15.40
N PRO A 432 -18.33 -8.11 14.19
CA PRO A 432 -18.68 -8.88 13.00
C PRO A 432 -17.99 -10.24 13.12
N ALA A 433 -18.65 -11.32 12.72
CA ALA A 433 -18.05 -12.65 12.66
C ALA A 433 -16.69 -12.53 11.93
N GLN A 434 -15.62 -13.00 12.57
CA GLN A 434 -14.28 -12.96 12.00
C GLN A 434 -14.34 -13.57 10.60
N GLN A 435 -13.95 -12.82 9.58
CA GLN A 435 -13.77 -13.39 8.25
C GLN A 435 -12.66 -14.42 8.34
N ASP A 436 -12.92 -15.63 7.84
CA ASP A 436 -11.96 -16.72 7.76
C ASP A 436 -10.60 -16.21 7.28
N PRO A 437 -9.50 -16.74 7.82
CA PRO A 437 -8.21 -16.18 7.55
C PRO A 437 -7.90 -16.14 6.06
N LEU A 438 -7.60 -14.92 5.56
CA LEU A 438 -6.79 -14.77 4.35
C LEU A 438 -5.56 -15.67 4.53
N PRO A 439 -5.27 -16.57 3.58
CA PRO A 439 -4.16 -17.51 3.73
C PRO A 439 -2.88 -16.71 3.93
N SER A 440 -2.23 -16.93 5.07
CA SER A 440 -0.99 -16.28 5.44
C SER A 440 0.11 -16.84 4.54
N GLY A 441 0.77 -15.94 3.81
CA GLY A 441 2.02 -16.28 3.12
C GLY A 441 3.07 -16.65 4.16
N ASP A 442 3.70 -17.82 3.95
CA ASP A 442 4.69 -18.52 4.79
C ASP A 442 4.14 -19.54 5.79
N GLU A 443 3.36 -20.51 5.30
CA GLU A 443 3.50 -21.91 5.74
C GLU A 443 3.58 -22.83 4.52
N SER A 444 4.50 -23.77 4.55
CA SER A 444 4.94 -24.62 3.46
C SER A 444 3.94 -25.75 3.14
N THR A 445 2.85 -25.41 2.47
CA THR A 445 2.03 -26.38 1.73
C THR A 445 1.73 -25.84 0.34
N ALA A 446 1.74 -26.71 -0.67
CA ALA A 446 1.48 -26.35 -2.06
C ALA A 446 0.17 -25.52 -2.17
N ASP A 447 0.25 -24.36 -2.83
CA ASP A 447 -0.86 -23.42 -3.04
C ASP A 447 -2.17 -24.13 -3.40
N GLY A 448 -3.27 -23.78 -2.72
CA GLY A 448 -4.59 -24.42 -2.88
C GLY A 448 -5.16 -24.44 -4.31
N LYS A 449 -4.66 -23.60 -5.23
CA LYS A 449 -5.02 -23.67 -6.65
C LYS A 449 -4.46 -24.92 -7.36
N TYR A 450 -3.24 -25.33 -7.02
CA TYR A 450 -2.52 -26.43 -7.70
C TYR A 450 -2.38 -27.68 -6.82
N GLN A 451 -2.95 -27.66 -5.61
CA GLN A 451 -3.03 -28.81 -4.71
C GLN A 451 -3.67 -30.06 -5.36
N PRO A 452 -4.73 -29.97 -6.20
CA PRO A 452 -5.24 -31.14 -6.91
C PRO A 452 -4.19 -31.82 -7.78
N LEU A 453 -3.35 -31.03 -8.46
CA LEU A 453 -2.25 -31.55 -9.27
C LEU A 453 -1.16 -32.20 -8.40
N THR A 454 -0.81 -31.62 -7.25
CA THR A 454 0.15 -32.25 -6.32
C THR A 454 -0.36 -33.60 -5.82
N GLN A 455 -1.62 -33.69 -5.41
CA GLN A 455 -2.22 -34.96 -4.95
C GLN A 455 -2.29 -36.00 -6.08
N TRP A 456 -2.69 -35.57 -7.27
CA TRP A 456 -2.75 -36.43 -8.45
C TRP A 456 -1.36 -36.97 -8.83
N LEU A 457 -0.32 -36.14 -8.79
CA LEU A 457 1.06 -36.54 -9.07
C LEU A 457 1.63 -37.49 -8.02
N LEU A 458 1.32 -37.29 -6.74
CA LEU A 458 1.72 -38.20 -5.66
C LEU A 458 1.14 -39.61 -5.83
N ALA A 459 -0.01 -39.74 -6.49
CA ALA A 459 -0.65 -41.02 -6.79
C ALA A 459 -0.04 -41.74 -8.03
N GLN A 460 0.82 -41.09 -8.81
CA GLN A 460 1.39 -41.68 -10.02
C GLN A 460 2.60 -42.58 -9.71
N THR A 461 2.62 -43.78 -10.29
CA THR A 461 3.69 -44.77 -10.08
C THR A 461 4.74 -44.79 -11.19
N VAL A 462 4.61 -43.93 -12.20
CA VAL A 462 5.52 -43.84 -13.35
C VAL A 462 6.48 -42.65 -13.21
N ASP A 463 7.67 -42.78 -13.81
CA ASP A 463 8.74 -41.77 -13.69
C ASP A 463 8.64 -40.64 -14.72
N GLU A 464 7.93 -40.85 -15.84
CA GLU A 464 7.68 -39.86 -16.87
C GLU A 464 6.21 -39.85 -17.28
N LEU A 465 5.62 -38.67 -17.31
CA LEU A 465 4.21 -38.42 -17.68
C LEU A 465 4.16 -37.39 -18.81
N PRO A 466 4.07 -37.83 -20.07
CA PRO A 466 3.76 -36.96 -21.20
C PRO A 466 2.32 -36.47 -21.07
N MET A 467 2.11 -35.16 -21.09
CA MET A 467 0.80 -34.53 -20.92
C MET A 467 0.64 -33.33 -21.86
N THR A 468 -0.59 -33.01 -22.21
CA THR A 468 -0.96 -31.72 -22.79
C THR A 468 -1.31 -30.73 -21.68
N PHE A 469 -1.42 -29.45 -22.03
CA PHE A 469 -1.88 -28.42 -21.09
C PHE A 469 -3.34 -28.65 -20.69
N ASP A 470 -4.16 -29.15 -21.61
CA ASP A 470 -5.56 -29.48 -21.33
C ASP A 470 -5.67 -30.66 -20.35
N ASP A 471 -4.83 -31.70 -20.49
CA ASP A 471 -4.77 -32.81 -19.51
C ASP A 471 -4.43 -32.30 -18.10
N LEU A 472 -3.56 -31.28 -18.00
CA LEU A 472 -3.24 -30.67 -16.71
C LEU A 472 -4.39 -29.81 -16.17
N GLU A 473 -5.11 -29.10 -17.03
CA GLU A 473 -6.26 -28.29 -16.65
C GLU A 473 -7.43 -29.16 -16.18
N ASP A 474 -7.61 -30.35 -16.77
CA ASP A 474 -8.58 -31.36 -16.33
C ASP A 474 -8.25 -31.85 -14.92
N VAL A 475 -6.98 -32.13 -14.62
CA VAL A 475 -6.52 -32.50 -13.27
C VAL A 475 -6.70 -31.36 -12.27
N LEU A 476 -6.52 -30.10 -12.72
CA LEU A 476 -6.66 -28.92 -11.88
C LEU A 476 -8.10 -28.45 -11.68
N GLY A 477 -9.04 -28.87 -12.54
CA GLY A 477 -10.41 -28.36 -12.58
C GLY A 477 -10.49 -26.85 -12.88
N SER A 478 -9.42 -26.24 -13.39
CA SER A 478 -9.34 -24.81 -13.69
C SER A 478 -8.22 -24.51 -14.70
N PRO A 479 -8.33 -23.42 -15.49
CA PRO A 479 -7.33 -23.10 -16.49
C PRO A 479 -5.97 -22.73 -15.87
N LEU A 480 -4.90 -23.11 -16.57
CA LEU A 480 -3.53 -22.74 -16.25
C LEU A 480 -3.40 -21.21 -16.30
N ALA A 481 -2.47 -20.69 -15.49
CA ALA A 481 -2.20 -19.26 -15.51
C ALA A 481 -1.75 -18.81 -16.93
N PRO A 482 -2.14 -17.61 -17.39
CA PRO A 482 -1.70 -17.10 -18.69
C PRO A 482 -0.18 -17.13 -18.91
N SER A 483 0.60 -17.01 -17.82
CA SER A 483 2.06 -17.11 -17.85
C SER A 483 2.58 -18.51 -18.24
N ALA A 484 1.86 -19.58 -17.91
CA ALA A 484 2.21 -20.95 -18.31
C ALA A 484 2.14 -21.14 -19.84
N ARG A 485 1.19 -20.45 -20.49
CA ARG A 485 1.00 -20.48 -21.95
C ARG A 485 1.88 -19.49 -22.72
N ARG A 486 2.51 -18.51 -22.05
CA ARG A 486 3.29 -17.44 -22.69
C ARG A 486 4.79 -17.47 -22.42
N HIS A 487 5.21 -18.13 -21.34
CA HIS A 487 6.59 -18.03 -20.85
C HIS A 487 7.14 -19.41 -20.48
N PRO A 488 8.04 -20.01 -21.30
CA PRO A 488 8.66 -21.29 -20.97
C PRO A 488 9.35 -21.32 -19.59
N PRO A 489 10.04 -20.25 -19.12
CA PRO A 489 10.63 -20.22 -17.78
C PRO A 489 9.63 -20.41 -16.62
N TYR A 490 8.33 -20.18 -16.85
CA TYR A 490 7.29 -20.40 -15.85
C TYR A 490 7.22 -21.87 -15.41
N TRP A 491 7.49 -22.82 -16.30
CA TRP A 491 7.46 -24.25 -15.99
C TRP A 491 8.67 -24.75 -15.21
N TYR A 492 9.79 -24.04 -15.32
CA TYR A 492 11.07 -24.44 -14.71
C TYR A 492 11.39 -23.67 -13.42
N SER A 493 10.57 -22.68 -13.07
CA SER A 493 10.80 -21.81 -11.91
C SER A 493 10.36 -22.50 -10.61
N PRO A 494 11.27 -22.66 -9.63
CA PRO A 494 10.94 -23.26 -8.33
C PRO A 494 10.23 -22.28 -7.38
N THR A 495 10.01 -21.03 -7.82
CA THR A 495 9.50 -19.96 -6.95
C THR A 495 8.02 -19.64 -7.19
N ASN A 496 7.44 -20.04 -8.32
CA ASN A 496 6.02 -19.87 -8.59
C ASN A 496 5.16 -21.05 -8.10
N SER A 497 3.87 -20.79 -7.93
CA SER A 497 2.90 -21.73 -7.36
C SER A 497 2.78 -23.06 -8.10
N LEU A 498 2.82 -23.05 -9.44
CA LEU A 498 2.73 -24.26 -10.26
C LEU A 498 4.01 -25.12 -10.11
N GLY A 499 5.17 -24.49 -10.26
CA GLY A 499 6.48 -25.15 -10.12
C GLY A 499 6.71 -25.71 -8.71
N LYS A 500 6.27 -25.00 -7.67
CA LYS A 500 6.28 -25.48 -6.28
C LYS A 500 5.39 -26.70 -6.08
N SER A 501 4.20 -26.70 -6.68
CA SER A 501 3.22 -27.79 -6.54
C SER A 501 3.67 -29.07 -7.24
N ILE A 502 4.30 -28.95 -8.42
CA ILE A 502 4.94 -30.07 -9.13
C ILE A 502 6.16 -30.58 -8.33
N ALA A 503 6.97 -29.68 -7.79
CA ALA A 503 8.14 -30.03 -6.96
C ALA A 503 7.77 -30.76 -5.67
N ALA A 504 6.66 -30.37 -5.04
CA ALA A 504 6.16 -30.98 -3.80
C ALA A 504 5.77 -32.46 -3.97
N ALA A 505 5.42 -32.88 -5.20
CA ALA A 505 5.16 -34.28 -5.54
C ALA A 505 6.42 -35.03 -6.03
N ASP A 506 7.60 -34.41 -5.93
CA ASP A 506 8.88 -34.93 -6.44
C ASP A 506 8.96 -35.02 -7.98
N PHE A 507 8.26 -34.14 -8.70
CA PHE A 507 8.34 -34.03 -10.16
C PHE A 507 9.01 -32.72 -10.63
N LYS A 508 9.39 -32.68 -11.91
CA LYS A 508 9.82 -31.48 -12.64
C LYS A 508 9.28 -31.51 -14.06
N ALA A 509 8.93 -30.35 -14.61
CA ALA A 509 8.57 -30.24 -16.02
C ALA A 509 9.82 -30.31 -16.91
N THR A 510 9.70 -31.02 -18.02
CA THR A 510 10.72 -31.20 -19.06
C THR A 510 10.04 -31.20 -20.42
N GLY A 511 10.76 -30.86 -21.49
CA GLY A 511 10.22 -30.92 -22.86
C GLY A 511 8.99 -30.04 -23.10
N VAL A 512 8.87 -28.89 -22.43
CA VAL A 512 7.72 -27.99 -22.58
C VAL A 512 7.72 -27.33 -23.96
N ASN A 513 6.67 -27.55 -24.73
CA ASN A 513 6.39 -26.92 -26.03
C ASN A 513 5.13 -26.05 -25.89
N LEU A 514 5.29 -24.71 -25.96
CA LEU A 514 4.17 -23.78 -25.84
C LEU A 514 3.32 -23.66 -27.11
N THR A 515 3.84 -24.05 -28.27
CA THR A 515 3.10 -23.99 -29.54
C THR A 515 2.18 -25.19 -29.70
N GLU A 516 2.64 -26.36 -29.27
CA GLU A 516 1.84 -27.61 -29.26
C GLU A 516 1.12 -27.82 -27.92
N GLU A 517 1.41 -27.00 -26.91
CA GLU A 517 0.86 -27.06 -25.55
C GLU A 517 1.06 -28.43 -24.89
N ARG A 518 2.28 -28.95 -24.98
CA ARG A 518 2.69 -30.26 -24.44
C ARG A 518 3.88 -30.12 -23.49
N LEU A 519 3.98 -31.05 -22.56
CA LEU A 519 5.11 -31.19 -21.66
C LEU A 519 5.29 -32.65 -21.20
N VAL A 520 6.40 -32.92 -20.53
CA VAL A 520 6.63 -34.16 -19.80
C VAL A 520 6.95 -33.84 -18.35
N LEU A 521 6.17 -34.36 -17.41
CA LEU A 521 6.48 -34.31 -15.99
C LEU A 521 7.34 -35.52 -15.63
N ARG A 522 8.56 -35.28 -15.15
CA ARG A 522 9.52 -36.33 -14.79
C ARG A 522 9.83 -36.31 -13.30
N ARG A 523 9.88 -37.47 -12.65
CA ARG A 523 10.26 -37.58 -11.24
C ARG A 523 11.71 -37.12 -11.04
N ARG A 524 12.02 -36.40 -9.97
CA ARG A 524 13.37 -35.83 -9.74
C ARG A 524 14.36 -36.86 -9.21
N SER A 525 13.85 -37.87 -8.52
CA SER A 525 14.60 -38.99 -7.98
C SER A 525 14.86 -40.13 -8.98
N ALA A 526 14.42 -39.97 -10.24
CA ALA A 526 14.58 -40.93 -11.34
C ALA A 526 15.60 -40.48 -12.41
#